data_AF-A0A1E4GB30-F1
#
_entry.id   AF-A0A1E4GB30-F1
#
_cell.length_a   1.000
_cell.length_b   1.000
_cell.length_c   1.000
_cell.angle_alpha   90.00
_cell.angle_beta   90.00
_cell.angle_gamma   90.00
#
_symmetry.space_group_name_H-M   'P 1'
#
loop_
_entity.id
_entity.type
_entity.pdbx_description
1 polymer ?
#
loop_
_entity_poly.entity_id
_entity_poly.type
_entity_poly.pdbx_seq_one_letter_code
_entity_poly.pdbx_strand_id
1 'polypeptide(L)'
;MGKPKGFEEGQGYFRGDWDAVDSPELTEEEPAGMRPFVEVFPDLAESIRRARGRPKLAAPRQQISLRLDPDVIEKFKVTGKGWQSRINDVLKAAKL
;
A
#
# COMPACT_ATOMS: atom_id res chain seq x y z
N MET A 1 9.49 8.31 -25.90
CA MET A 1 8.09 8.38 -25.46
C MET A 1 7.33 7.25 -26.13
N GLY A 2 6.65 6.36 -25.39
CA GLY A 2 5.74 5.37 -26.00
C GLY A 2 4.45 6.04 -26.47
N LYS A 3 3.84 5.56 -27.55
CA LYS A 3 2.53 6.07 -27.99
C LYS A 3 1.51 5.97 -26.84
N PRO A 4 0.61 6.94 -26.66
CA PRO A 4 -0.46 6.82 -25.68
C PRO A 4 -1.28 5.57 -25.99
N LYS A 5 -1.56 4.77 -24.97
CA LYS A 5 -2.48 3.64 -25.10
C LYS A 5 -3.88 4.20 -25.36
N GLY A 6 -4.57 3.64 -26.35
CA GLY A 6 -5.96 4.01 -26.65
C GLY A 6 -6.93 3.55 -25.56
N PHE A 7 -8.22 3.75 -25.81
CA PHE A 7 -9.30 3.33 -24.91
C PHE A 7 -9.17 1.85 -24.47
N GLU A 8 -9.27 1.60 -23.16
CA GLU A 8 -9.30 0.26 -22.56
C GLU A 8 -10.60 0.11 -21.74
N GLU A 9 -11.33 -1.00 -21.94
CA GLU A 9 -12.57 -1.31 -21.22
C GLU A 9 -12.31 -1.78 -19.78
N GLY A 10 -13.30 -1.64 -18.90
CA GLY A 10 -13.25 -2.14 -17.51
C GLY A 10 -12.56 -1.21 -16.50
N GLN A 11 -12.19 0.00 -16.90
CA GLN A 11 -11.53 1.00 -16.04
C GLN A 11 -12.50 1.97 -15.33
N GLY A 12 -13.81 1.70 -15.39
CA GLY A 12 -14.84 2.52 -14.72
C GLY A 12 -15.28 3.77 -15.48
N TYR A 13 -14.86 3.93 -16.74
CA TYR A 13 -15.36 4.91 -17.70
C TYR A 13 -15.75 4.21 -19.01
N PHE A 14 -16.70 4.79 -19.75
CA PHE A 14 -17.19 4.25 -21.02
C PHE A 14 -16.46 4.86 -22.22
N ARG A 15 -16.57 4.23 -23.38
CA ARG A 15 -15.99 4.75 -24.64
C ARG A 15 -16.52 6.15 -24.96
N GLY A 16 -17.80 6.41 -24.70
CA GLY A 16 -18.38 7.74 -24.89
C GLY A 16 -17.72 8.82 -24.03
N ASP A 17 -17.32 8.50 -22.80
CA ASP A 17 -16.60 9.45 -21.92
C ASP A 17 -15.18 9.72 -22.46
N TRP A 18 -14.55 8.70 -23.01
CA TRP A 18 -13.22 8.78 -23.62
C TRP A 18 -13.21 9.61 -24.91
N ASP A 19 -14.20 9.40 -25.77
CA ASP A 19 -14.31 10.12 -27.04
C ASP A 19 -14.79 11.57 -26.84
N ALA A 20 -15.41 11.88 -25.69
CA ALA A 20 -15.90 13.23 -25.37
C ALA A 20 -14.80 14.18 -24.89
N VAL A 21 -13.63 13.68 -24.48
CA VAL A 21 -12.52 14.51 -24.02
C VAL A 21 -11.54 14.80 -25.16
N ASP A 22 -11.31 16.08 -25.42
CA ASP A 22 -10.21 16.51 -26.28
C ASP A 22 -8.90 16.51 -25.47
N SER A 23 -7.92 15.74 -25.92
CA SER A 23 -6.63 15.56 -25.24
C SER A 23 -5.50 15.83 -26.24
N PRO A 24 -5.21 17.11 -26.54
CA PRO A 24 -4.10 17.46 -27.42
C PRO A 24 -2.77 16.97 -26.85
N GLU A 25 -1.83 16.65 -27.74
CA GLU A 25 -0.46 16.32 -27.35
C GLU A 25 0.20 17.53 -26.66
N LEU A 26 0.98 17.26 -25.63
CA LEU A 26 1.74 18.29 -24.95
C LEU A 26 2.78 18.87 -25.91
N THR A 27 2.77 20.19 -26.07
CA THR A 27 3.79 20.94 -26.79
C THR A 27 5.12 20.93 -26.02
N GLU A 28 6.23 21.11 -26.73
CA GLU A 28 7.57 21.12 -26.12
C GLU A 28 7.79 22.32 -25.16
N GLU A 29 6.99 23.37 -25.26
CA GLU A 29 7.11 24.61 -24.47
C GLU A 29 6.27 24.59 -23.17
N GLU A 30 5.17 23.85 -23.13
CA GLU A 30 4.33 23.66 -21.95
C GLU A 30 5.04 23.12 -20.69
N PRO A 31 5.99 22.17 -20.76
CA PRO A 31 6.67 21.68 -19.55
C PRO A 31 7.47 22.78 -18.83
N ALA A 32 7.88 23.85 -19.51
CA ALA A 32 8.61 24.95 -18.89
C ALA A 32 7.77 25.75 -17.87
N GLY A 33 6.45 25.76 -18.03
CA GLY A 33 5.51 26.43 -17.11
C GLY A 33 4.96 25.53 -16.00
N MET A 34 5.25 24.23 -16.04
CA MET A 34 4.74 23.29 -15.04
C MET A 34 5.45 23.48 -13.71
N ARG A 35 4.68 23.49 -12.62
CA ARG A 35 5.21 23.57 -11.26
C ARG A 35 5.01 22.25 -10.52
N PRO A 36 5.95 21.84 -9.66
CA PRO A 36 5.79 20.67 -8.81
C PRO A 36 4.50 20.74 -7.98
N PHE A 37 3.81 19.62 -7.86
CA PHE A 37 2.57 19.50 -7.06
C PHE A 37 2.74 20.04 -5.62
N VAL A 38 3.89 19.79 -5.00
CA VAL A 38 4.21 20.23 -3.63
C VAL A 38 4.32 21.75 -3.50
N GLU A 39 4.65 22.46 -4.58
CA GLU A 39 4.71 23.93 -4.59
C GLU A 39 3.33 24.54 -4.81
N VAL A 40 2.50 23.91 -5.66
CA VAL A 40 1.16 24.41 -5.98
C VAL A 40 0.15 24.09 -4.87
N PHE A 41 0.31 22.96 -4.19
CA PHE A 41 -0.62 22.48 -3.16
C PHE A 41 0.14 22.06 -1.87
N PRO A 42 0.78 23.01 -1.17
CA PRO A 42 1.63 22.69 -0.01
C PRO A 42 0.85 22.01 1.12
N ASP A 43 -0.36 22.49 1.45
CA ASP A 43 -1.16 21.93 2.54
C ASP A 43 -1.66 20.51 2.25
N LEU A 44 -2.05 20.25 1.00
CA LEU A 44 -2.49 18.93 0.57
C LEU A 44 -1.31 17.95 0.56
N ALA A 45 -0.15 18.37 0.07
CA ALA A 45 1.09 17.59 0.12
C ALA A 45 1.45 17.23 1.58
N GLU A 46 1.35 18.17 2.51
CA GLU A 46 1.56 17.93 3.93
C GLU A 46 0.52 16.97 4.53
N SER A 47 -0.76 17.10 4.18
CA SER A 47 -1.79 16.17 4.66
C SER A 47 -1.54 14.72 4.20
N ILE A 48 -1.09 14.53 2.95
CA ILE A 48 -0.77 13.21 2.39
C ILE A 48 0.45 12.61 3.10
N ARG A 49 1.47 13.43 3.38
CA ARG A 49 2.65 13.01 4.16
C ARG A 49 2.26 12.58 5.57
N ARG A 50 1.38 13.32 6.24
CA ARG A 50 0.86 13.00 7.58
C ARG A 50 0.01 11.73 7.59
N ALA A 51 -0.70 11.45 6.50
CA ALA A 51 -1.54 10.26 6.34
C ALA A 51 -0.76 8.97 6.06
N ARG A 52 0.58 9.01 5.97
CA ARG A 52 1.36 7.84 5.55
C ARG A 52 1.48 6.79 6.67
N GLY A 53 0.52 5.86 6.67
CA GLY A 53 0.60 4.56 7.33
C GLY A 53 -0.12 4.44 8.67
N ARG A 54 -0.35 3.21 9.10
CA ARG A 54 -0.82 2.91 10.47
C ARG A 54 0.18 3.54 11.45
N PRO A 55 -0.29 4.23 12.50
CA PRO A 55 0.60 4.75 13.54
C PRO A 55 1.58 3.68 13.98
N LYS A 56 2.86 4.04 14.09
CA LYS A 56 3.91 3.12 14.55
C LYS A 56 3.51 2.62 15.94
N LEU A 57 3.37 1.31 16.10
CA LEU A 57 3.10 0.72 17.41
C LEU A 57 4.25 1.05 18.36
N ALA A 58 3.94 1.47 19.59
CA ALA A 58 4.96 1.78 20.60
C ALA A 58 5.87 0.58 20.91
N ALA A 59 5.30 -0.63 20.89
CA ALA A 59 6.02 -1.89 21.06
C ALA A 59 5.55 -2.90 19.99
N PRO A 60 6.14 -2.88 18.77
CA PRO A 60 5.82 -3.86 17.75
C PRO A 60 6.36 -5.24 18.15
N ARG A 61 5.71 -6.31 17.68
CA ARG A 61 6.25 -7.68 17.81
C ARG A 61 7.60 -7.73 17.07
N GLN A 62 8.62 -8.29 17.71
CA GLN A 62 9.91 -8.50 17.07
C GLN A 62 9.86 -9.76 16.21
N GLN A 63 10.27 -9.64 14.95
CA GLN A 63 10.45 -10.79 14.08
C GLN A 63 11.81 -11.43 14.39
N ILE A 64 11.79 -12.62 14.96
CA ILE A 64 12.98 -13.41 15.29
C ILE A 64 12.93 -14.76 14.58
N SER A 65 14.10 -15.37 14.37
CA SER A 65 14.19 -16.77 13.96
C SER A 65 14.17 -17.65 15.22
N LEU A 66 13.07 -18.36 15.43
CA LEU A 66 12.89 -19.29 16.53
C LEU A 66 12.60 -20.69 15.98
N ARG A 67 13.32 -21.70 16.46
CA ARG A 67 13.04 -23.11 16.16
C ARG A 67 12.15 -23.67 17.25
N LEU A 68 11.09 -24.34 16.84
CA LEU A 68 10.12 -25.00 17.70
C LEU A 68 10.01 -26.46 17.26
N ASP A 69 9.62 -27.33 18.17
CA ASP A 69 9.39 -28.73 17.83
C ASP A 69 8.30 -28.86 16.76
N PRO A 70 8.44 -29.79 15.80
CA PRO A 70 7.47 -29.96 14.72
C PRO A 70 6.05 -30.22 15.22
N ASP A 71 5.88 -30.98 16.30
CA ASP A 71 4.56 -31.33 16.84
C ASP A 71 3.84 -30.09 17.41
N VAL A 72 4.59 -29.15 18.02
CA VAL A 72 4.06 -27.87 18.48
C VAL A 72 3.55 -27.07 17.29
N ILE A 73 4.36 -26.93 16.23
CA ILE A 73 3.99 -26.18 15.03
C ILE A 73 2.70 -26.77 14.42
N GLU A 74 2.64 -28.08 14.23
CA GLU A 74 1.50 -28.75 13.60
C GLU A 74 0.23 -28.63 14.44
N LYS A 75 0.31 -28.83 15.76
CA LYS A 75 -0.83 -28.60 16.68
C LYS A 75 -1.40 -27.20 16.56
N PHE A 76 -0.54 -26.19 16.52
CA PHE A 76 -1.00 -24.80 16.36
C PHE A 76 -1.52 -24.55 14.93
N LYS A 77 -0.89 -25.02 13.86
CA LYS A 77 -1.38 -24.80 12.48
C LYS A 77 -2.81 -25.32 12.28
N VAL A 78 -3.17 -26.47 12.86
CA VAL A 78 -4.52 -27.05 12.79
C VAL A 78 -5.59 -26.11 13.36
N THR A 79 -5.23 -25.22 14.30
CA THR A 79 -6.14 -24.20 14.83
C THR A 79 -6.46 -23.07 13.83
N GLY A 80 -5.89 -23.11 12.62
CA GLY A 80 -6.23 -22.23 11.51
C GLY A 80 -5.68 -20.80 11.65
N LYS A 81 -6.29 -19.86 10.91
CA LYS A 81 -5.88 -18.45 10.87
C LYS A 81 -5.62 -17.91 12.27
N GLY A 82 -4.47 -17.29 12.49
CA GLY A 82 -4.07 -16.73 13.78
C GLY A 82 -3.23 -17.64 14.67
N TRP A 83 -2.82 -18.83 14.21
CA TRP A 83 -2.05 -19.78 15.04
C TRP A 83 -0.73 -19.22 15.58
N GLN A 84 -0.05 -18.37 14.80
CA GLN A 84 1.16 -17.67 15.25
C GLN A 84 0.90 -16.67 16.38
N SER A 85 -0.31 -16.10 16.46
CA SER A 85 -0.67 -15.25 17.59
C SER A 85 -0.97 -16.10 18.83
N ARG A 86 -1.66 -17.25 18.67
CA ARG A 86 -1.92 -18.17 19.79
C ARG A 86 -0.65 -18.70 20.43
N ILE A 87 0.35 -19.09 19.63
CA ILE A 87 1.63 -19.56 20.18
C ILE A 87 2.37 -18.43 20.91
N ASN A 88 2.33 -17.20 20.39
CA ASN A 88 2.86 -16.03 21.10
C ASN A 88 2.17 -15.80 22.45
N ASP A 89 0.84 -15.98 22.53
CA ASP A 89 0.09 -15.79 23.77
C ASP A 89 0.45 -16.83 24.83
N VAL A 90 0.69 -18.08 24.42
CA VAL A 90 1.20 -19.14 25.31
C VAL A 90 2.60 -18.79 25.83
N LEU A 91 3.53 -18.38 24.95
CA LEU A 91 4.87 -17.95 25.35
C LEU A 91 4.83 -16.75 26.31
N LYS A 92 3.89 -15.81 26.10
CA LYS A 92 3.68 -14.65 26.98
C LYS A 92 3.17 -15.05 28.36
N ALA A 93 2.33 -16.08 28.44
CA ALA A 93 1.83 -16.61 29.71
C ALA A 93 2.89 -17.43 30.47
N ALA A 94 3.82 -18.06 29.76
CA ALA A 94 4.86 -18.92 30.33
C ALA A 94 6.19 -18.21 30.66
N LYS A 95 6.37 -16.96 30.24
CA LYS A 95 7.61 -16.20 30.52
C LYS A 95 7.85 -16.06 32.03
N LEU A 96 9.11 -16.21 32.44
CA LEU A 96 9.57 -16.04 33.83
C LEU A 96 9.59 -14.57 34.26
#